data_AF-A0A0V1C6A1-F1
#
_entry.id   AF-A0A0V1C6A1-F1
#
_cell.length_a   1.000
_cell.length_b   1.000
_cell.length_c   1.000
_cell.angle_alpha   90.00
_cell.angle_beta   90.00
_cell.angle_gamma   90.00
#
_symmetry.space_group_name_H-M   'P 1'
#
loop_
_entity.id
_entity.type
_entity.pdbx_description
1 polymer ?
#
loop_
_entity_poly.entity_id
_entity_poly.type
_entity_poly.pdbx_seq_one_letter_code
_entity_poly.pdbx_strand_id
1 'polypeptide(L)'
;MKFTAVVCILILLKTSTAQVATCKDDRNGDTDWFFVYKPPNSLDSKIIKSAVVPTWTASAQAINQAVGHSISTTMTNFIVDHMNIKVLAYSDDPPNLPPQNKKSKAKGYFKVVY
;
A
#
# COMPACT_ATOMS: atom_id res chain seq x y z
N MET A 1 -32.09 17.59 13.51
CA MET A 1 -31.11 17.04 14.47
C MET A 1 -30.39 15.78 13.94
N LYS A 2 -31.07 14.79 13.33
CA LYS A 2 -30.39 13.58 12.81
C LYS A 2 -29.50 13.83 11.58
N PHE A 3 -29.91 14.73 10.68
CA PHE A 3 -29.16 15.03 9.45
C PHE A 3 -27.81 15.72 9.72
N THR A 4 -27.79 16.66 10.66
CA THR A 4 -26.56 17.36 11.08
C THR A 4 -25.55 16.40 11.71
N ALA A 5 -26.00 15.44 12.52
CA ALA A 5 -25.12 14.44 13.12
C ALA A 5 -24.48 13.53 12.05
N VAL A 6 -25.24 13.07 11.06
CA VAL A 6 -24.73 12.25 9.93
C VAL A 6 -23.72 13.04 9.09
N VAL A 7 -24.02 14.31 8.80
CA VAL A 7 -23.11 15.20 8.06
C VAL A 7 -21.82 15.45 8.86
N CYS A 8 -21.91 15.70 10.16
CA CYS A 8 -20.73 15.85 11.02
C CYS A 8 -19.88 14.57 11.08
N ILE A 9 -20.51 13.39 11.19
CA ILE A 9 -19.80 12.09 11.19
C ILE A 9 -19.08 11.89 9.85
N LEU A 10 -19.72 12.18 8.72
CA LEU A 10 -19.10 12.07 7.39
C LEU A 10 -17.95 13.06 7.19
N ILE A 11 -18.05 14.28 7.74
CA ILE A 11 -16.96 15.28 7.69
C ILE A 11 -15.79 14.81 8.56
N LEU A 12 -16.06 14.35 9.78
CA LEU A 12 -15.03 13.85 10.72
C LEU A 12 -14.28 12.61 10.16
N LEU A 13 -14.99 11.71 9.48
CA LEU A 13 -14.40 10.58 8.76
C LEU A 13 -13.46 11.04 7.62
N LYS A 14 -13.85 12.08 6.87
CA LYS A 14 -13.03 12.63 5.77
C LYS A 14 -11.81 13.41 6.25
N THR A 15 -11.85 14.02 7.43
CA THR A 15 -10.73 14.78 8.03
C THR A 15 -9.81 13.91 8.90
N SER A 16 -10.07 12.61 9.01
CA SER A 16 -9.13 11.69 9.67
C SER A 16 -7.80 11.70 8.92
N THR A 17 -6.71 11.96 9.65
CA THR A 17 -5.33 12.08 9.17
C THR A 17 -4.78 10.80 8.50
N ALA A 18 -5.57 9.73 8.45
CA ALA A 18 -5.28 8.50 7.71
C ALA A 18 -5.16 8.67 6.18
N GLN A 19 -5.47 9.84 5.60
CA GLN A 19 -5.32 10.10 4.16
C GLN A 19 -3.92 9.79 3.59
N VAL A 20 -2.87 9.85 4.43
CA VAL A 20 -1.49 9.54 4.00
C VAL A 20 -1.14 8.04 4.14
N ALA A 21 -2.02 7.24 4.74
CA ALA A 21 -1.87 5.79 4.97
C ALA A 21 -2.78 4.86 4.17
N THR A 22 -3.41 5.37 3.12
CA THR A 22 -4.24 4.55 2.24
C THR A 22 -3.41 3.79 1.20
N CYS A 23 -3.90 2.61 0.80
CA CYS A 23 -3.34 1.88 -0.33
C CYS A 23 -3.63 2.65 -1.63
N LYS A 24 -2.69 2.62 -2.57
CA LYS A 24 -2.82 3.28 -3.86
C LYS A 24 -2.85 2.26 -4.98
N ASP A 25 -3.79 2.43 -5.91
CA ASP A 25 -3.80 1.64 -7.13
C ASP A 25 -2.77 2.14 -8.17
N ASP A 26 -2.70 1.48 -9.32
CA ASP A 26 -1.76 1.83 -10.39
C ASP A 26 -1.94 3.24 -10.95
N ARG A 27 -3.12 3.86 -10.75
CA ARG A 27 -3.46 5.21 -11.20
C ARG A 27 -3.37 6.23 -10.06
N ASN A 28 -2.74 5.86 -8.93
CA ASN A 28 -2.65 6.68 -7.72
C ASN A 28 -4.00 7.02 -7.08
N GLY A 29 -5.05 6.25 -7.42
CA GLY A 29 -6.34 6.30 -6.74
C GLY A 29 -6.28 5.59 -5.40
N ASP A 30 -6.99 6.13 -4.41
CA ASP A 30 -7.15 5.49 -3.11
C ASP A 30 -7.97 4.20 -3.25
N THR A 31 -7.51 3.13 -2.59
CA THR A 31 -8.17 1.83 -2.51
C THR A 31 -8.03 1.29 -1.10
N ASP A 32 -9.05 0.58 -0.61
CA ASP A 32 -9.02 0.04 0.76
C ASP A 32 -8.02 -1.11 0.88
N TRP A 33 -7.91 -1.91 -0.18
CA TRP A 33 -7.00 -3.05 -0.26
C TRP A 33 -6.71 -3.39 -1.72
N PHE A 34 -5.55 -4.00 -1.96
CA PHE A 34 -5.23 -4.68 -3.21
C PHE A 34 -4.37 -5.91 -2.95
N PHE A 35 -4.39 -6.84 -3.90
CA PHE A 35 -3.42 -7.92 -4.01
C PHE A 35 -2.73 -7.84 -5.36
N VAL A 36 -1.43 -8.12 -5.37
CA VAL A 36 -0.64 -8.24 -6.59
C VAL A 36 -0.08 -9.66 -6.67
N TYR A 37 -0.22 -10.29 -7.83
CA TYR A 37 0.41 -11.56 -8.12
C TYR A 37 1.48 -11.36 -9.20
N LYS A 38 2.74 -11.67 -8.87
CA LYS A 38 3.87 -11.66 -9.78
C LYS A 38 4.35 -13.09 -10.05
N PRO A 39 4.26 -13.59 -11.30
CA PRO A 39 4.80 -14.90 -11.65
C PRO A 39 6.33 -15.00 -11.44
N PRO A 40 6.88 -16.21 -11.26
CA PRO A 40 8.32 -16.44 -11.31
C PRO A 40 8.91 -15.91 -12.63
N ASN A 41 10.12 -15.35 -12.58
CA ASN A 41 10.87 -14.87 -13.76
C ASN A 41 10.16 -13.82 -14.64
N SER A 42 9.07 -13.21 -14.18
CA SER A 42 8.42 -12.08 -14.84
C SER A 42 8.45 -10.83 -13.95
N LEU A 43 8.51 -9.67 -14.59
CA LEU A 43 8.30 -8.37 -13.95
C LEU A 43 6.84 -7.90 -14.10
N ASP A 44 6.10 -8.48 -15.04
CA ASP A 44 4.67 -8.22 -15.18
C ASP A 44 3.91 -8.89 -14.05
N SER A 45 2.84 -8.22 -13.62
CA SER A 45 2.00 -8.68 -12.52
C SER A 45 0.54 -8.48 -12.86
N LYS A 46 -0.33 -9.12 -12.08
CA LYS A 46 -1.76 -8.84 -12.07
C LYS A 46 -2.14 -8.21 -10.73
N ILE A 47 -3.14 -7.35 -10.77
CA ILE A 47 -3.70 -6.68 -9.60
C ILE A 47 -5.20 -7.01 -9.48
N ILE A 48 -5.65 -7.19 -8.25
CA ILE A 48 -7.06 -7.15 -7.85
C ILE A 48 -7.18 -6.18 -6.68
N LYS A 49 -8.24 -5.37 -6.64
CA LYS A 49 -8.39 -4.28 -5.66
C LYS A 49 -9.83 -4.11 -5.23
N SER A 50 -10.05 -3.30 -4.19
CA SER A 50 -11.38 -2.98 -3.69
C SER A 50 -12.27 -2.40 -4.80
N ALA A 51 -13.37 -3.09 -5.10
CA ALA A 51 -14.39 -2.68 -6.07
C ALA A 51 -15.71 -3.39 -5.74
N VAL A 52 -16.82 -2.94 -6.35
CA VAL A 52 -18.13 -3.62 -6.21
C VAL A 52 -18.05 -5.08 -6.65
N VAL A 53 -17.34 -5.35 -7.75
CA VAL A 53 -17.00 -6.69 -8.22
C VAL A 53 -15.50 -6.73 -8.51
N PRO A 54 -14.67 -7.20 -7.57
CA PRO A 54 -13.23 -7.30 -7.76
C PRO A 54 -12.87 -8.29 -8.87
N THR A 55 -12.00 -7.90 -9.79
CA THR A 55 -11.49 -8.75 -10.86
C THR A 55 -9.99 -8.57 -11.01
N TRP A 56 -9.31 -9.64 -11.43
CA TRP A 56 -7.89 -9.59 -11.75
C TRP A 56 -7.67 -8.91 -13.10
N THR A 57 -6.86 -7.88 -13.13
CA THR A 57 -6.42 -7.20 -14.35
C THR A 57 -4.90 -7.19 -14.43
N ALA A 58 -4.32 -6.96 -15.61
CA ALA A 58 -2.90 -6.66 -15.71
C ALA A 58 -2.59 -5.38 -14.92
N SER A 59 -1.48 -5.36 -14.21
CA SER A 59 -0.98 -4.12 -13.61
C SER A 59 -0.54 -3.15 -14.71
N ALA A 60 -0.67 -1.84 -14.48
CA ALA A 60 -0.42 -0.85 -15.52
C ALA A 60 1.06 -0.74 -15.94
N GLN A 61 1.97 -1.13 -15.06
CA GLN A 61 3.42 -1.12 -15.27
C GLN A 61 4.04 -2.41 -14.71
N ALA A 62 5.29 -2.68 -15.08
CA ALA A 62 6.06 -3.74 -14.45
C ALA A 62 6.37 -3.42 -12.98
N ILE A 63 6.50 -4.44 -12.12
CA ILE A 63 6.64 -4.28 -10.66
C ILE A 63 7.90 -3.53 -10.21
N ASN A 64 8.93 -3.49 -11.06
CA ASN A 64 10.19 -2.79 -10.79
C ASN A 64 10.17 -1.31 -11.20
N GLN A 65 9.07 -0.82 -11.78
CA GLN A 65 8.95 0.58 -12.17
C GLN A 65 8.70 1.48 -10.94
N ALA A 66 9.40 2.61 -10.89
CA ALA A 66 9.35 3.55 -9.78
C ALA A 66 7.98 4.24 -9.63
N VAL A 67 7.18 4.30 -10.70
CA VAL A 67 5.87 4.95 -10.74
C VAL A 67 4.90 4.11 -11.58
N GLY A 68 3.61 4.20 -11.27
CA GLY A 68 2.55 3.58 -12.08
C GLY A 68 2.28 2.11 -11.77
N HIS A 69 2.89 1.57 -10.70
CA HIS A 69 2.54 0.28 -10.12
C HIS A 69 2.06 0.47 -8.68
N SER A 70 0.92 -0.11 -8.32
CA SER A 70 0.26 0.03 -6.99
C SER A 70 1.21 -0.09 -5.80
N ILE A 71 2.12 -1.06 -5.81
CA ILE A 71 3.17 -1.21 -4.78
C ILE A 71 4.07 0.03 -4.66
N SER A 72 4.64 0.54 -5.76
CA SER A 72 5.55 1.70 -5.72
C SER A 72 4.80 2.98 -5.36
N THR A 73 3.59 3.15 -5.91
CA THR A 73 2.71 4.27 -5.56
C THR A 73 2.31 4.26 -4.08
N THR A 74 1.95 3.10 -3.53
CA THR A 74 1.62 2.95 -2.09
C THR A 74 2.83 3.23 -1.20
N MET A 75 4.02 2.76 -1.62
CA MET A 75 5.25 2.91 -0.87
C MET A 75 5.80 4.35 -0.86
N THR A 76 5.34 5.22 -1.76
CA THR A 76 5.81 6.63 -1.82
C THR A 76 5.65 7.32 -0.46
N ASN A 77 4.51 7.13 0.21
CA ASN A 77 4.24 7.70 1.53
C ASN A 77 4.96 7.00 2.70
N PHE A 78 5.72 5.93 2.46
CA PHE A 78 6.54 5.27 3.48
C PHE A 78 7.98 5.81 3.48
N ILE A 79 8.41 6.43 2.38
CA ILE A 79 9.79 6.88 2.17
C ILE A 79 9.92 8.39 2.38
N VAL A 80 8.85 9.16 2.16
CA VAL A 80 8.85 10.61 2.41
C VAL A 80 8.85 10.87 3.92
N ASP A 81 9.81 11.66 4.39
CA ASP A 81 9.90 12.12 5.78
C ASP A 81 8.72 13.05 6.11
N HIS A 82 7.71 12.48 6.75
CA HIS A 82 6.57 13.20 7.31
C HIS A 82 6.60 13.05 8.82
N MET A 83 6.54 14.16 9.57
CA MET A 83 6.60 14.16 11.03
C MET A 83 5.58 13.22 11.68
N ASN A 84 4.42 13.04 11.05
CA ASN A 84 3.30 12.25 11.56
C ASN A 84 3.31 10.77 11.11
N ILE A 85 4.29 10.35 10.30
CA ILE A 85 4.38 8.98 9.80
C ILE A 85 5.50 8.25 10.53
N LYS A 86 5.19 7.06 11.06
CA LYS A 86 6.18 6.11 11.54
C LYS A 86 6.03 4.79 10.78
N VAL A 87 7.15 4.21 10.37
CA VAL A 87 7.19 2.95 9.62
C VAL A 87 8.03 1.92 10.37
N LEU A 88 7.49 0.72 10.55
CA LEU A 88 8.21 -0.46 10.96
C LEU A 88 8.38 -1.37 9.73
N ALA A 89 9.63 -1.56 9.30
CA ALA A 89 9.99 -2.51 8.25
C ALA A 89 10.61 -3.77 8.87
N TYR A 90 10.23 -4.95 8.37
CA TYR A 90 10.83 -6.22 8.77
C TYR A 90 11.24 -7.05 7.54
N SER A 91 12.29 -7.84 7.69
CA SER A 91 12.69 -8.87 6.73
C SER A 91 13.47 -9.97 7.44
N ASP A 92 13.16 -11.23 7.12
CA ASP A 92 13.96 -12.38 7.56
C ASP A 92 15.35 -12.44 6.88
N ASP A 93 15.54 -11.64 5.82
CA ASP A 93 16.77 -11.53 5.03
C ASP A 93 16.98 -10.06 4.63
N PRO A 94 17.29 -9.20 5.62
CA PRO A 94 17.38 -7.77 5.42
C PRO A 94 18.60 -7.40 4.57
N PRO A 95 18.51 -6.37 3.73
CA PRO A 95 19.65 -5.88 2.98
C PRO A 95 20.74 -5.37 3.92
N ASN A 96 22.00 -5.46 3.49
CA ASN A 96 23.18 -4.97 4.22
C ASN A 96 23.51 -5.67 5.55
N LEU A 97 22.88 -6.81 5.85
CA LEU A 97 23.33 -7.72 6.91
C LEU A 97 23.86 -9.03 6.30
N PRO A 98 24.75 -9.76 7.00
CA PRO A 98 25.17 -11.09 6.56
C PRO A 98 23.95 -12.01 6.34
N PRO A 99 23.97 -12.87 5.30
CA PRO A 99 22.87 -13.79 5.04
C PRO A 99 22.57 -14.64 6.26
N GLN A 100 21.32 -14.63 6.70
CA GLN A 100 20.89 -15.50 7.79
C GLN A 100 20.32 -16.81 7.22
N ASN A 101 20.72 -17.94 7.80
CA ASN A 101 20.18 -19.27 7.49
C ASN A 101 18.77 -19.44 8.09
N LYS A 102 17.81 -18.63 7.63
CA LYS A 102 16.39 -18.72 8.00
C LYS A 102 15.62 -19.48 6.92
N LYS A 103 14.62 -20.27 7.34
CA LYS A 103 13.72 -21.01 6.44
C LYS A 103 12.77 -20.09 5.68
N SER A 104 12.38 -18.96 6.29
CA SER A 104 11.53 -17.94 5.70
C SER A 104 12.36 -16.80 5.12
N LYS A 105 11.83 -16.16 4.07
CA LYS A 105 12.37 -14.95 3.43
C LYS A 105 11.31 -13.84 3.38
N ALA A 106 10.35 -13.89 4.32
CA ALA A 106 9.25 -12.96 4.38
C ALA A 106 9.73 -11.54 4.70
N LYS A 107 8.98 -10.56 4.20
CA LYS A 107 9.24 -9.13 4.36
C LYS A 107 7.92 -8.40 4.51
N GLY A 108 7.92 -7.29 5.22
CA GLY A 108 6.74 -6.45 5.30
C GLY A 108 7.01 -5.08 5.90
N TYR A 109 6.00 -4.22 5.76
CA TYR A 109 6.01 -2.84 6.22
C TYR A 109 4.71 -2.58 6.96
N PHE A 110 4.80 -1.93 8.11
CA PHE A 110 3.67 -1.48 8.89
C PHE A 110 3.81 0.03 9.10
N LYS A 111 2.76 0.78 8.78
CA LYS A 111 2.74 2.25 8.90
C LYS A 111 1.71 2.67 9.94
N VAL A 112 2.13 3.59 10.81
CA VAL A 112 1.27 4.27 11.78
C VAL A 112 1.26 5.75 11.44
N VAL A 113 0.07 6.35 11.44
CA VAL A 113 -0.13 7.79 11.28
C VAL A 113 -0.68 8.35 12.57
N TYR A 114 -0.10 9.46 13.01
CA TYR A 114 -0.47 10.18 14.23
C TYR A 114 -1.20 11.50 13.90
#